data_AF-A0A8E6EX78-F1
#
_entry.id   AF-A0A8E6EX78-F1
#
_cell.length_a   1.000
_cell.length_b   1.000
_cell.length_c   1.000
_cell.angle_alpha   90.00
_cell.angle_beta   90.00
_cell.angle_gamma   90.00
#
_symmetry.space_group_name_H-M   'P 1'
#
loop_
_entity.id
_entity.type
_entity.pdbx_description
1 polymer ?
#
loop_
_entity_poly.entity_id
_entity_poly.type
_entity_poly.pdbx_seq_one_letter_code
_entity_poly.pdbx_strand_id
1 'polypeptide(L)'
;MQYLKFHGIAMKEAENEFSASFFEDEKDALAKKLFEEYLSEGAPKDTNKWLRSKLKSVFQYVDSPPKWVENGLDPIWPFLDGFPMIFIKQFELPDNEFCAQSLSAGTILYVFGARRKTSHGFEMIYRVVEQDIAF
;
A
#
# COMPACT_ATOMS: atom_id res chain seq x y z
N MET A 1 4.05 24.63 -6.18
CA MET A 1 2.86 23.78 -5.91
C MET A 1 2.66 23.70 -4.40
N GLN A 2 1.41 23.75 -3.92
CA GLN A 2 1.11 23.58 -2.49
C GLN A 2 1.08 22.09 -2.11
N TYR A 3 1.43 21.77 -0.86
CA TYR A 3 1.50 20.41 -0.34
C TYR A 3 0.19 19.62 -0.54
N LEU A 4 -0.96 20.19 -0.16
CA LEU A 4 -2.25 19.51 -0.27
C LEU A 4 -2.58 19.09 -1.72
N LYS A 5 -2.24 19.94 -2.70
CA LYS A 5 -2.41 19.63 -4.11
C LYS A 5 -1.45 18.51 -4.55
N PHE A 6 -0.19 18.56 -4.13
CA PHE A 6 0.77 17.50 -4.40
C PHE A 6 0.31 16.17 -3.81
N HIS A 7 -0.15 16.17 -2.56
CA HIS A 7 -0.63 14.98 -1.86
C HIS A 7 -1.81 14.34 -2.60
N GLY A 8 -2.81 15.11 -3.01
CA GLY A 8 -3.93 14.58 -3.79
C GLY A 8 -3.52 13.98 -5.14
N ILE A 9 -2.49 14.52 -5.80
CA ILE A 9 -1.93 13.92 -7.03
C ILE A 9 -1.21 12.61 -6.68
N ALA A 10 -0.42 12.59 -5.61
CA ALA A 10 0.30 11.38 -5.17
C ALA A 10 -0.65 10.24 -4.82
N MET A 11 -1.72 10.51 -4.07
CA MET A 11 -2.77 9.52 -3.77
C MET A 11 -3.40 8.97 -5.05
N LYS A 12 -3.80 9.87 -5.97
CA LYS A 12 -4.41 9.46 -7.24
C LYS A 12 -3.48 8.61 -8.11
N GLU A 13 -2.19 8.94 -8.21
CA GLU A 13 -1.24 8.12 -8.97
C GLU A 13 -0.97 6.78 -8.26
N ALA A 14 -0.97 6.72 -6.92
CA ALA A 14 -0.84 5.47 -6.17
C ALA A 14 -2.02 4.52 -6.42
N GLU A 15 -3.25 5.03 -6.37
CA GLU A 15 -4.46 4.25 -6.59
C GLU A 15 -4.53 3.71 -8.01
N ASN A 16 -4.36 4.57 -9.01
CA ASN A 16 -4.58 4.21 -10.42
C ASN A 16 -3.48 3.33 -11.01
N GLU A 17 -2.22 3.53 -10.61
CA GLU A 17 -1.08 2.87 -11.28
C GLU A 17 -0.50 1.71 -10.47
N PHE A 18 -0.72 1.70 -9.15
CA PHE A 18 -0.09 0.74 -8.24
C PHE A 18 -1.07 -0.04 -7.38
N SER A 19 -2.38 0.22 -7.51
CA SER A 19 -3.40 -0.37 -6.65
C SER A 19 -3.03 -0.19 -5.17
N ALA A 20 -2.56 1.01 -4.83
CA ALA A 20 -2.03 1.34 -3.51
C ALA A 20 -2.67 2.60 -2.96
N SER A 21 -2.49 2.84 -1.66
CA SER A 21 -2.99 4.03 -0.99
C SER A 21 -2.01 4.54 0.05
N PHE A 22 -2.26 5.78 0.48
CA PHE A 22 -1.57 6.43 1.60
C PHE A 22 -2.39 6.36 2.88
N PHE A 23 -3.47 5.56 2.93
CA PHE A 23 -4.43 5.59 4.03
C PHE A 23 -3.79 5.32 5.40
N GLU A 24 -2.80 4.42 5.44
CA GLU A 24 -2.03 4.11 6.65
C GLU A 24 -0.68 4.83 6.75
N ASP A 25 -0.42 5.84 5.90
CA ASP A 25 0.79 6.68 6.01
C ASP A 25 0.67 7.63 7.21
N GLU A 26 1.01 7.12 8.40
CA GLU A 26 0.89 7.89 9.64
C GLU A 26 1.60 9.24 9.55
N LYS A 27 0.85 10.32 9.84
CA LYS A 27 1.33 11.71 9.79
C LYS A 27 1.83 12.14 8.41
N ASP A 28 1.40 11.47 7.35
CA ASP A 28 1.81 11.68 5.96
C ASP A 28 3.34 11.58 5.79
N ALA A 29 3.99 10.63 6.46
CA ALA A 29 5.45 10.54 6.49
C ALA A 29 6.05 10.35 5.09
N LEU A 30 5.50 9.42 4.31
CA LEU A 30 5.92 9.19 2.93
C LEU A 30 5.54 10.37 2.03
N ALA A 31 4.31 10.87 2.14
CA ALA A 31 3.84 11.98 1.31
C ALA A 31 4.66 13.26 1.51
N LYS A 32 5.01 13.60 2.76
CA LYS A 32 5.91 14.72 3.07
C LYS A 32 7.31 14.51 2.52
N LYS A 33 7.88 13.31 2.70
CA LYS A 33 9.18 12.96 2.14
C LYS A 33 9.21 13.13 0.62
N LEU A 34 8.19 12.63 -0.09
CA LEU A 34 8.06 12.80 -1.54
C LEU A 34 7.93 14.28 -1.93
N PHE A 35 7.21 15.08 -1.14
CA PHE A 35 7.09 16.51 -1.41
C PHE A 35 8.42 17.26 -1.21
N GLU A 36 9.16 16.94 -0.17
CA GLU A 36 10.50 17.49 0.07
C GLU A 36 11.47 17.12 -1.06
N GLU A 37 11.48 15.85 -1.48
CA GLU A 37 12.26 15.40 -2.63
C GLU A 37 11.87 16.18 -3.90
N TYR A 38 10.58 16.32 -4.17
CA TYR A 38 10.05 17.07 -5.31
C TYR A 38 10.55 18.52 -5.33
N LEU A 39 10.55 19.20 -4.17
CA LEU A 39 11.07 20.57 -4.06
C LEU A 39 12.59 20.61 -4.24
N SER A 40 13.32 19.64 -3.67
CA SER A 40 14.79 19.57 -3.76
C SER A 40 15.29 19.33 -5.19
N GLU A 41 14.51 18.60 -6.00
CA GLU A 41 14.79 18.36 -7.42
C GLU A 41 14.32 19.52 -8.33
N GLY A 42 13.97 20.67 -7.75
CA GLY A 42 13.59 21.88 -8.49
C GLY A 42 12.15 21.88 -8.99
N ALA A 43 11.25 21.16 -8.31
CA ALA A 43 9.84 21.04 -8.65
C ALA A 43 9.59 20.66 -10.13
N PRO A 44 9.92 19.42 -10.53
CA PRO A 44 9.78 18.93 -11.90
C PRO A 44 8.43 19.30 -12.55
N LYS A 45 8.51 19.83 -13.79
CA LYS A 45 7.33 20.35 -14.52
C LYS A 45 6.24 19.30 -14.71
N ASP A 46 6.61 18.06 -14.98
CA ASP A 46 5.69 16.93 -15.12
C ASP A 46 5.62 16.15 -13.80
N THR A 47 4.80 16.66 -12.88
CA THR A 47 4.64 16.09 -11.54
C THR A 47 4.12 14.66 -11.59
N ASN A 48 3.17 14.34 -12.48
CA ASN A 48 2.57 13.00 -12.53
C ASN A 48 3.59 11.96 -12.98
N LYS A 49 4.36 12.25 -14.04
CA LYS A 49 5.44 11.37 -14.49
C LYS A 49 6.50 11.18 -13.41
N TRP A 50 6.86 12.26 -12.72
CA TRP A 50 7.81 12.20 -11.61
C TRP A 50 7.31 11.32 -10.46
N LEU A 51 6.06 11.54 -10.03
CA LEU A 51 5.41 10.76 -8.98
C LEU A 51 5.35 9.28 -9.34
N ARG A 52 4.87 8.92 -10.54
CA ARG A 52 4.84 7.52 -10.99
C ARG A 52 6.20 6.84 -10.90
N SER A 53 7.27 7.54 -11.29
CA SER A 53 8.61 7.01 -11.17
C SER A 53 9.02 6.75 -9.72
N LYS A 54 8.68 7.64 -8.79
CA LYS A 54 8.98 7.51 -7.36
C LYS A 54 8.13 6.43 -6.71
N LEU A 55 6.82 6.45 -6.94
CA LEU A 55 5.86 5.50 -6.40
C LEU A 55 6.15 4.06 -6.85
N LYS A 56 6.62 3.84 -8.08
CA LYS A 56 7.07 2.52 -8.55
C LYS A 56 8.19 1.90 -7.71
N SER A 57 9.06 2.73 -7.13
CA SER A 57 10.13 2.24 -6.25
C SER A 57 9.68 2.01 -4.82
N VAL A 58 8.50 2.53 -4.46
CA VAL A 58 7.97 2.59 -3.10
C VAL A 58 6.91 1.51 -2.88
N PHE A 59 5.90 1.43 -3.75
CA PHE A 59 4.86 0.39 -3.69
C PHE A 59 5.32 -0.84 -4.47
N GLN A 60 5.92 -1.78 -3.75
CA GLN A 60 6.52 -2.98 -4.32
C GLN A 60 5.67 -4.23 -4.08
N TYR A 61 5.79 -5.18 -4.99
CA TYR A 61 5.16 -6.49 -4.91
C TYR A 61 6.13 -7.59 -5.35
N VAL A 62 5.92 -8.81 -4.87
CA VAL A 62 6.80 -9.96 -5.15
C VAL A 62 6.63 -10.49 -6.57
N ASP A 63 5.38 -10.63 -7.04
CA ASP A 63 5.07 -11.24 -8.34
C ASP A 63 4.12 -10.36 -9.16
N SER A 64 2.92 -10.11 -8.64
CA SER A 64 1.91 -9.24 -9.24
C SER A 64 1.32 -8.26 -8.22
N PRO A 65 0.80 -7.10 -8.65
CA PRO A 65 0.14 -6.17 -7.74
C PRO A 65 -1.17 -6.76 -7.17
N PRO A 66 -1.63 -6.29 -5.99
CA PRO A 66 -2.91 -6.72 -5.44
C PRO A 66 -4.07 -6.27 -6.33
N LYS A 67 -5.08 -7.13 -6.43
CA LYS A 67 -6.39 -6.85 -7.03
C LYS A 67 -7.41 -6.75 -5.91
N TRP A 68 -7.73 -5.51 -5.54
CA TRP A 68 -8.73 -5.21 -4.52
C TRP A 68 -10.12 -5.60 -5.00
N VAL A 69 -11.00 -6.02 -4.07
CA VAL A 69 -12.41 -6.20 -4.38
C VAL A 69 -13.01 -4.82 -4.64
N GLU A 70 -13.61 -4.63 -5.81
CA GLU A 70 -14.21 -3.36 -6.21
C GLU A 70 -15.60 -3.18 -5.55
N ASN A 71 -15.62 -2.89 -4.26
CA ASN A 71 -16.85 -2.65 -3.49
C ASN A 71 -16.95 -1.20 -2.95
N GLY A 72 -16.24 -0.26 -3.58
CA GLY A 72 -16.22 1.14 -3.18
C GLY A 72 -15.37 1.44 -1.94
N LEU A 73 -14.56 0.48 -1.49
CA LEU A 73 -13.54 0.69 -0.47
C LEU A 73 -12.20 1.02 -1.12
N ASP A 74 -11.50 1.99 -0.56
CA ASP A 74 -10.14 2.31 -0.98
C ASP A 74 -9.19 1.16 -0.65
N PRO A 75 -8.18 0.88 -1.50
CA PRO A 75 -7.07 -0.01 -1.14
C PRO A 75 -6.52 0.32 0.24
N ILE A 76 -6.26 -0.69 1.07
CA ILE A 76 -5.58 -0.49 2.36
C ILE A 76 -4.18 -1.06 2.23
N TRP A 77 -3.22 -0.23 1.83
CA TRP A 77 -1.83 -0.66 1.73
C TRP A 77 -1.13 -0.48 3.09
N PRO A 78 -0.66 -1.56 3.76
CA PRO A 78 -0.07 -1.44 5.08
C PRO A 78 1.27 -0.71 5.09
N PHE A 79 1.52 0.05 6.15
CA PHE A 79 2.81 0.71 6.39
C PHE A 79 3.53 0.12 7.60
N LEU A 80 4.86 0.19 7.57
CA LEU A 80 5.74 -0.04 8.70
C LEU A 80 6.81 1.06 8.77
N ASP A 81 6.91 1.73 9.91
CA ASP A 81 7.92 2.77 10.20
C ASP A 81 7.94 3.89 9.13
N GLY A 82 6.75 4.27 8.63
CA GLY A 82 6.58 5.31 7.60
C GLY A 82 6.87 4.88 6.16
N PHE A 83 7.04 3.57 5.92
CA PHE A 83 7.23 3.01 4.58
C PHE A 83 6.17 1.94 4.26
N PRO A 84 5.67 1.88 3.03
CA PRO A 84 4.72 0.85 2.64
C PRO A 84 5.38 -0.52 2.67
N MET A 85 4.64 -1.50 3.16
CA MET A 85 5.06 -2.90 3.16
C MET A 85 5.01 -3.48 1.75
N ILE A 86 5.76 -4.54 1.50
CA ILE A 86 5.79 -5.21 0.20
C ILE A 86 4.60 -6.16 0.09
N PHE A 87 3.81 -6.06 -0.97
CA PHE A 87 2.75 -7.04 -1.23
C PHE A 87 3.34 -8.39 -1.64
N ILE A 88 2.90 -9.46 -1.00
CA ILE A 88 3.43 -10.81 -1.23
C ILE A 88 2.47 -11.62 -2.09
N LYS A 89 1.22 -11.76 -1.64
CA LYS A 89 0.22 -12.60 -2.27
C LYS A 89 -1.18 -12.26 -1.75
N GLN A 90 -2.19 -12.51 -2.57
CA GLN A 90 -3.58 -12.58 -2.12
C GLN A 90 -4.16 -13.97 -2.38
N PHE A 91 -5.16 -14.36 -1.59
CA PHE A 91 -5.92 -15.59 -1.81
C PHE A 91 -7.29 -15.48 -1.15
N GLU A 92 -8.25 -16.22 -1.69
CA GLU A 92 -9.59 -16.35 -1.14
C GLU A 92 -9.62 -17.41 -0.04
N LEU A 93 -10.27 -17.09 1.08
CA LEU A 93 -10.60 -18.06 2.10
C LEU A 93 -11.85 -18.83 1.69
N PRO A 94 -11.78 -20.17 1.63
CA PRO A 94 -12.92 -20.97 1.21
C PRO A 94 -14.08 -20.83 2.18
N ASP A 95 -15.30 -20.80 1.64
CA ASP A 95 -16.52 -20.91 2.43
C ASP A 95 -16.76 -22.37 2.82
N ASN A 96 -16.17 -22.78 3.94
CA ASN A 96 -16.38 -24.09 4.56
C ASN A 96 -16.59 -23.96 6.06
N GLU A 97 -17.10 -25.01 6.68
CA GLU A 97 -17.49 -25.02 8.09
C GLU A 97 -16.36 -24.55 9.02
N PHE A 98 -15.11 -24.95 8.74
CA PHE A 98 -13.97 -24.56 9.56
C PHE A 98 -13.66 -23.07 9.44
N CYS A 99 -13.67 -22.52 8.22
CA CYS A 99 -13.45 -21.10 7.99
C CYS A 99 -14.61 -20.29 8.59
N ALA A 100 -15.87 -20.71 8.40
CA ALA A 100 -17.03 -19.99 8.93
C ALA A 100 -17.05 -19.92 10.46
N GLN A 101 -16.48 -20.91 11.15
CA GLN A 101 -16.43 -20.95 12.62
C GLN A 101 -15.22 -20.22 13.22
N SER A 102 -14.08 -20.21 12.51
CA SER A 102 -12.78 -19.81 13.09
C SER A 102 -12.08 -18.66 12.36
N LEU A 103 -12.54 -18.30 11.16
CA LEU A 103 -11.96 -17.28 10.28
C LEU A 103 -13.10 -16.49 9.61
N SER A 104 -12.73 -15.58 8.70
CA SER A 104 -13.70 -14.90 7.84
C SER A 104 -13.85 -15.68 6.54
N ALA A 105 -14.85 -16.56 6.48
CA ALA A 105 -15.18 -17.33 5.28
C ALA A 105 -15.60 -16.43 4.12
N GLY A 106 -15.20 -16.77 2.90
CA GLY A 106 -15.59 -16.02 1.70
C GLY A 106 -14.95 -14.63 1.58
N THR A 107 -13.80 -14.41 2.23
CA THR A 107 -13.04 -13.15 2.12
C THR A 107 -11.78 -13.32 1.29
N ILE A 108 -11.26 -12.20 0.78
CA ILE A 108 -9.92 -12.14 0.22
C ILE A 108 -8.95 -11.65 1.30
N LEU A 109 -7.89 -12.43 1.51
CA LEU A 109 -6.76 -12.03 2.33
C LEU A 109 -5.63 -11.50 1.46
N TYR A 110 -5.05 -10.37 1.85
CA TYR A 110 -3.89 -9.74 1.22
C TYR A 110 -2.72 -9.76 2.21
N VAL A 111 -1.64 -10.45 1.86
CA VAL A 111 -0.47 -10.60 2.73
C VAL A 111 0.61 -9.61 2.32
N PHE A 112 1.07 -8.84 3.29
CA PHE A 112 2.16 -7.88 3.15
C PHE A 112 3.30 -8.23 4.10
N GLY A 113 4.53 -7.92 3.69
CA GLY A 113 5.74 -8.15 4.49
C GLY A 113 6.67 -6.95 4.51
N ALA A 114 7.37 -6.77 5.63
CA ALA A 114 8.46 -5.81 5.75
C ALA A 114 9.57 -6.37 6.65
N ARG A 115 10.78 -5.85 6.46
CA ARG A 115 11.94 -6.18 7.30
C ARG A 115 12.15 -5.09 8.33
N ARG A 116 12.19 -5.46 9.60
CA ARG A 116 12.62 -4.56 10.68
C ARG A 116 14.03 -4.94 11.12
N LYS A 117 14.94 -3.97 11.13
CA LYS A 117 16.31 -4.19 11.63
C LYS A 117 16.27 -4.31 13.15
N THR A 118 17.01 -5.28 13.68
CA THR A 118 17.13 -5.52 15.12
C THR A 118 18.61 -5.57 15.53
N SER A 119 18.89 -5.66 16.84
CA SER A 119 20.25 -5.84 17.35
C SER A 119 20.91 -7.15 16.91
N HIS A 120 20.12 -8.14 16.49
CA HIS A 120 20.58 -9.49 16.14
C HIS A 120 20.38 -9.84 14.66
N GLY A 121 20.04 -8.86 13.82
CA GLY A 121 19.83 -9.07 12.38
C GLY A 121 18.56 -8.39 11.90
N PHE A 122 17.63 -9.18 11.36
CA PHE A 122 16.35 -8.69 10.85
C PHE A 122 15.21 -9.58 11.31
N GLU A 123 14.08 -8.95 11.61
CA GLU A 123 12.80 -9.59 11.84
C GLU A 123 11.91 -9.37 10.61
N MET A 124 11.15 -10.40 10.23
CA MET A 124 10.10 -10.27 9.22
C MET A 124 8.79 -9.93 9.92
N ILE A 125 8.21 -8.79 9.58
CA ILE A 125 6.88 -8.37 10.02
C ILE A 125 5.91 -8.66 8.90
N TYR A 126 4.84 -9.38 9.20
CA TYR A 126 3.75 -9.63 8.26
C TYR A 126 2.48 -8.95 8.73
N ARG A 127 1.72 -8.42 7.77
CA ARG A 127 0.36 -7.93 8.01
C ARG A 127 -0.57 -8.56 6.99
N VAL A 128 -1.78 -8.87 7.45
CA VAL A 128 -2.86 -9.37 6.61
C VAL A 128 -3.95 -8.30 6.61
N VAL A 129 -4.37 -7.90 5.42
CA VAL A 129 -5.58 -7.11 5.21
C VAL A 129 -6.65 -8.07 4.72
N GLU A 130 -7.86 -7.92 5.25
CA GLU A 130 -9.01 -8.73 4.92
C GLU A 130 -10.05 -7.86 4.23
N GLN A 131 -10.68 -8.40 3.18
CA GLN A 131 -11.79 -7.73 2.51
C GLN A 131 -12.88 -8.75 2.18
N ASP A 132 -14.09 -8.45 2.64
CA ASP A 132 -15.28 -9.22 2.30
C ASP A 132 -15.56 -9.11 0.80
N ILE A 133 -15.88 -10.24 0.17
CA ILE A 133 -16.29 -10.25 -1.23
C ILE A 133 -17.70 -9.64 -1.40
N ALA A 134 -18.50 -9.59 -0.33
CA ALA A 134 -19.87 -9.06 -0.22
C ALA A 134 -20.83 -9.43 -1.39
N PHE A 135 -21.82 -10.26 -1.05
CA PHE A 135 -22.91 -10.73 -1.90
C PHE A 135 -23.90 -9.63 -2.33
#